data_AF-A0A2E9XIE1-F1
#
_entry.id   AF-A0A2E9XIE1-F1
#
_cell.length_a   1.000
_cell.length_b   1.000
_cell.length_c   1.000
_cell.angle_alpha   90.00
_cell.angle_beta   90.00
_cell.angle_gamma   90.00
#
_symmetry.space_group_name_H-M   'P 1'
#
loop_
_entity.id
_entity.type
_entity.pdbx_description
1 polymer ?
#
loop_
_entity_poly.entity_id
_entity_poly.type
_entity_poly.pdbx_seq_one_letter_code
_entity_poly.pdbx_strand_id
1 'polypeptide(L)'
;MIALSGIPRLKLYSWVLCILFFFGHLPLCTAEIRLKQRPNVIVILLDDAGVETVSAYGSEIPTPNIDDLAAQGVLFENGHATPMCTPSRTRLLTGTYNFRHYKGPFTLEKEFYTLPSYMSDQGYETAVVGKWQLGGVSKVAVEGSFPEDVGYDEYFLWNLNMEPLRGNRYWGPTFVDNGERKRYCNNDFGPDIANQYLLDFIRRKKDEPFFIFYPMMLPHDDSGKDPIWIRTPDSMNAKSVQERFHGMMSYADKLIGKVVSILDKEKLSDSTIIWLVGDNGTHPDIITRIGDRKVRGGKWRTIKSGTHVPFIVKWPSVITAGKRLEGLADIMDLFPTIAAAVAGPNPEGMDGENLMPLILGKVDSVREAIFMHYAPQNDLGAMVPQVHARFAFTEKWKLYDDGRFFDLEFDPNESQFSLYTFKIGDSDARFIQRMESSQRSIARAAMKKLYNVMDDVGDPKMPPIVNPNQTWPRSEKAKTAITEPTECQQAKTY
;
A
#
# COMPACT_ATOMS: atom_id res chain seq x y z
N MET A 1 -45.20 78.94 -19.60
CA MET A 1 -45.03 79.19 -21.05
C MET A 1 -43.62 78.77 -21.42
N ILE A 2 -43.49 77.82 -22.37
CA ILE A 2 -42.45 77.73 -23.43
C ILE A 2 -40.98 77.59 -22.95
N ALA A 3 -40.09 76.79 -23.51
CA ALA A 3 -40.08 75.59 -24.35
C ALA A 3 -38.59 75.18 -24.50
N LEU A 4 -38.43 73.90 -24.82
CA LEU A 4 -37.34 73.14 -25.45
C LEU A 4 -36.23 73.85 -26.26
N SER A 5 -35.12 73.07 -26.38
CA SER A 5 -34.16 72.92 -27.52
C SER A 5 -32.98 73.91 -27.61
N GLY A 6 -31.73 73.56 -27.97
CA GLY A 6 -31.05 72.31 -28.35
C GLY A 6 -29.62 72.62 -28.88
N ILE A 7 -28.66 71.67 -28.72
CA ILE A 7 -27.54 71.21 -29.64
C ILE A 7 -26.57 72.29 -30.28
N PRO A 8 -25.26 72.07 -30.66
CA PRO A 8 -24.31 70.94 -30.64
C PRO A 8 -22.86 71.21 -30.11
N ARG A 9 -22.07 70.12 -30.15
CA ARG A 9 -20.61 69.91 -29.99
C ARG A 9 -19.65 70.92 -30.66
N LEU A 10 -18.51 71.16 -30.00
CA LEU A 10 -17.19 71.32 -30.65
C LEU A 10 -16.09 70.57 -29.86
N LYS A 11 -15.32 69.72 -30.56
CA LYS A 11 -14.07 69.11 -30.08
C LYS A 11 -12.90 69.99 -30.51
N LEU A 12 -11.88 70.18 -29.66
CA LEU A 12 -10.50 70.42 -30.10
C LEU A 12 -9.49 69.92 -29.05
N TYR A 13 -8.65 68.98 -29.50
CA TYR A 13 -7.30 68.51 -29.11
C TYR A 13 -6.46 69.41 -28.15
N SER A 14 -5.43 68.98 -27.37
CA SER A 14 -4.77 67.72 -26.98
C SER A 14 -3.53 68.10 -26.10
N TRP A 15 -2.99 67.16 -25.29
CA TRP A 15 -1.70 67.20 -24.53
C TRP A 15 -1.66 68.14 -23.28
N VAL A 16 -1.06 67.89 -22.10
CA VAL A 16 -0.14 66.86 -21.57
C VAL A 16 0.08 67.08 -20.05
N LEU A 17 0.21 65.97 -19.31
CA LEU A 17 0.98 65.68 -18.08
C LEU A 17 0.85 66.47 -16.75
N CYS A 18 1.07 65.68 -15.67
CA CYS A 18 1.53 66.02 -14.32
C CYS A 18 0.44 66.65 -13.42
N ILE A 19 0.02 66.12 -12.27
CA ILE A 19 0.77 65.48 -11.18
C ILE A 19 -0.22 64.58 -10.41
N LEU A 20 -0.03 63.26 -10.47
CA LEU A 20 -0.57 62.28 -9.53
C LEU A 20 0.62 61.57 -8.90
N PHE A 21 1.15 62.12 -7.80
CA PHE A 21 2.24 61.51 -7.04
C PHE A 21 2.15 61.95 -5.58
N PHE A 22 1.11 61.52 -4.84
CA PHE A 22 1.11 61.56 -3.37
C PHE A 22 -0.02 60.69 -2.81
N PHE A 23 0.00 59.40 -3.12
CA PHE A 23 -0.55 58.37 -2.23
C PHE A 23 0.52 57.30 -2.08
N GLY A 24 1.29 57.45 -0.99
CA GLY A 24 2.38 56.55 -0.63
C GLY A 24 1.88 55.12 -0.55
N HIS A 25 2.50 54.29 -1.39
CA HIS A 25 2.42 52.85 -1.38
C HIS A 25 2.75 52.30 0.01
N LEU A 26 1.74 51.90 0.79
CA LEU A 26 1.90 50.67 1.57
C LEU A 26 1.86 49.54 0.54
N PRO A 27 2.93 48.77 0.34
CA PRO A 27 2.77 47.48 -0.29
C PRO A 27 1.87 46.70 0.67
N LEU A 28 0.60 46.54 0.29
CA LEU A 28 -0.12 45.34 0.69
C LEU A 28 0.74 44.21 0.16
N CYS A 29 1.66 43.73 0.99
CA CYS A 29 2.24 42.42 0.86
C CYS A 29 1.08 41.46 1.17
N THR A 30 0.14 41.35 0.22
CA THR A 30 -0.56 40.10 0.01
C THR A 30 0.53 39.16 -0.41
N ALA A 31 1.21 38.58 0.58
CA ALA A 31 1.72 37.24 0.43
C ALA A 31 0.51 36.40 0.05
N GLU A 32 0.22 36.32 -1.24
CA GLU A 32 -0.35 35.11 -1.78
C GLU A 32 0.64 34.03 -1.37
N ILE A 33 0.40 33.42 -0.21
CA ILE A 33 0.87 32.08 0.07
C ILE A 33 0.08 31.20 -0.92
N ARG A 34 0.42 31.30 -2.21
CA ARG A 34 0.30 30.18 -3.11
C ARG A 34 1.31 29.20 -2.55
N LEU A 35 0.83 28.40 -1.60
CA LEU A 35 1.43 27.14 -1.24
C LEU A 35 1.39 26.33 -2.54
N LYS A 36 2.42 26.52 -3.35
CA LYS A 36 2.78 25.68 -4.49
C LYS A 36 3.27 24.38 -3.85
N GLN A 37 2.36 23.67 -3.18
CA GLN A 37 2.72 22.59 -2.28
C GLN A 37 3.19 21.44 -3.14
N ARG A 38 4.50 21.24 -3.17
CA ARG A 38 5.11 19.96 -3.51
C ARG A 38 5.30 19.25 -2.17
N PRO A 39 4.25 18.63 -1.60
CA PRO A 39 4.40 17.97 -0.31
C PRO A 39 5.39 16.83 -0.48
N ASN A 40 6.15 16.54 0.58
CA ASN A 40 6.86 15.28 0.70
C ASN A 40 5.85 14.13 0.73
N VAL A 41 6.25 12.96 0.26
CA VAL A 41 5.40 11.78 0.27
C VAL A 41 6.17 10.60 0.86
N ILE A 42 5.61 9.98 1.90
CA ILE A 42 6.14 8.77 2.50
C ILE A 42 5.06 7.68 2.42
N VAL A 43 5.38 6.58 1.77
CA VAL A 43 4.55 5.37 1.75
C VAL A 43 5.22 4.33 2.64
N ILE A 44 4.68 4.15 3.84
CA ILE A 44 5.06 3.10 4.78
C ILE A 44 4.21 1.86 4.45
N LEU A 45 4.88 0.73 4.22
CA LEU A 45 4.21 -0.52 3.91
C LEU A 45 4.56 -1.58 4.95
N LEU A 46 3.53 -2.12 5.63
CA LEU A 46 3.63 -3.24 6.55
C LEU A 46 3.63 -4.56 5.77
N ASP A 47 4.62 -5.42 6.00
CA ASP A 47 4.80 -6.68 5.29
C ASP A 47 4.16 -7.84 6.07
N ASP A 48 3.12 -8.46 5.52
CA ASP A 48 2.30 -9.50 6.17
C ASP A 48 1.48 -9.04 7.39
N ALA A 49 0.83 -7.88 7.28
CA ALA A 49 -0.07 -7.36 8.30
C ALA A 49 -1.47 -7.07 7.74
N GLY A 50 -2.44 -7.91 8.11
CA GLY A 50 -3.87 -7.62 7.91
C GLY A 50 -4.40 -6.65 8.96
N VAL A 51 -5.61 -6.11 8.76
CA VAL A 51 -6.24 -5.14 9.67
C VAL A 51 -6.35 -5.64 11.11
N GLU A 52 -6.43 -6.96 11.29
CA GLU A 52 -6.57 -7.61 12.60
C GLU A 52 -5.34 -7.46 13.51
N THR A 53 -4.29 -6.80 13.03
CA THR A 53 -3.02 -6.58 13.72
C THR A 53 -2.82 -5.15 14.21
N VAL A 54 -3.75 -4.23 13.89
CA VAL A 54 -3.65 -2.79 14.17
C VAL A 54 -4.79 -2.34 15.10
N SER A 55 -4.48 -1.66 16.20
CA SER A 55 -5.48 -1.29 17.23
C SER A 55 -6.50 -0.26 16.74
N ALA A 56 -6.16 0.62 15.78
CA ALA A 56 -7.11 1.53 15.13
C ALA A 56 -8.27 0.81 14.40
N TYR A 57 -8.09 -0.47 14.07
CA TYR A 57 -9.09 -1.37 13.50
C TYR A 57 -9.71 -2.32 14.55
N GLY A 58 -9.41 -2.11 15.84
CA GLY A 58 -9.96 -2.87 16.97
C GLY A 58 -9.14 -4.08 17.41
N SER A 59 -7.90 -4.22 16.93
CA SER A 59 -6.99 -5.31 17.32
C SER A 59 -6.64 -5.30 18.82
N GLU A 60 -6.37 -6.47 19.40
CA GLU A 60 -5.79 -6.62 20.74
C GLU A 60 -4.30 -6.23 20.82
N ILE A 61 -3.62 -6.06 19.67
CA ILE A 61 -2.21 -5.66 19.63
C ILE A 61 -2.12 -4.13 19.73
N PRO A 62 -1.41 -3.57 20.72
CA PRO A 62 -1.28 -2.13 20.85
C PRO A 62 -0.37 -1.55 19.76
N THR A 63 -0.90 -0.60 18.99
CA THR A 63 -0.18 0.19 17.97
C THR A 63 -0.48 1.68 18.11
N PRO A 64 -0.08 2.32 19.23
CA PRO A 64 -0.46 3.70 19.53
C PRO A 64 0.02 4.74 18.50
N ASN A 65 1.19 4.55 17.87
CA ASN A 65 1.67 5.50 16.86
C ASN A 65 0.86 5.40 15.56
N ILE A 66 0.43 4.20 15.18
CA ILE A 66 -0.50 3.99 14.06
C ILE A 66 -1.89 4.54 14.41
N ASP A 67 -2.34 4.38 15.66
CA ASP A 67 -3.61 4.94 16.12
C ASP A 67 -3.60 6.47 16.04
N ASP A 68 -2.50 7.11 16.42
CA ASP A 68 -2.30 8.56 16.28
C ASP A 68 -2.28 9.00 14.81
N LEU A 69 -1.67 8.22 13.91
CA LEU A 69 -1.71 8.47 12.46
C LEU A 69 -3.16 8.44 11.94
N ALA A 70 -3.94 7.44 12.34
CA ALA A 70 -5.35 7.33 11.97
C ALA A 70 -6.19 8.48 12.55
N ALA A 71 -5.98 8.82 13.82
CA ALA A 71 -6.70 9.90 14.50
C ALA A 71 -6.41 11.28 13.89
N GLN A 72 -5.19 11.51 13.41
CA GLN A 72 -4.78 12.75 12.76
C GLN A 72 -5.01 12.77 11.25
N GLY A 73 -5.51 11.68 10.68
CA GLY A 73 -5.67 11.49 9.25
C GLY A 73 -7.04 10.92 8.88
N VAL A 74 -7.03 10.07 7.87
CA VAL A 74 -8.15 9.30 7.36
C VAL A 74 -7.78 7.82 7.43
N LEU A 75 -8.70 7.00 7.95
CA LEU A 75 -8.62 5.55 7.92
C LEU A 75 -9.67 5.00 6.95
N PHE A 76 -9.29 4.09 6.06
CA PHE A 76 -10.21 3.39 5.18
C PHE A 76 -10.64 2.05 5.81
N GLU A 77 -11.95 1.82 5.90
CA GLU A 77 -12.55 0.61 6.47
C GLU A 77 -12.52 -0.59 5.50
N ASN A 78 -12.31 -0.33 4.20
CA ASN A 78 -12.24 -1.33 3.15
C ASN A 78 -11.01 -1.09 2.25
N GLY A 79 -9.83 -1.16 2.86
CA GLY A 79 -8.53 -1.07 2.17
C GLY A 79 -8.01 -2.46 1.78
N HIS A 80 -7.65 -2.64 0.51
CA HIS A 80 -7.35 -3.97 -0.02
C HIS A 80 -6.04 -4.05 -0.80
N ALA A 81 -5.40 -5.21 -0.67
CA ALA A 81 -4.26 -5.62 -1.48
C ALA A 81 -4.44 -7.08 -1.93
N THR A 82 -3.64 -7.54 -2.88
CA THR A 82 -3.67 -8.96 -3.28
C THR A 82 -3.15 -9.83 -2.12
N PRO A 83 -3.45 -11.15 -2.06
CA PRO A 83 -3.08 -11.96 -0.90
C PRO A 83 -1.60 -12.39 -0.88
N MET A 84 -0.72 -11.66 -1.56
CA MET A 84 0.71 -11.92 -1.61
C MET A 84 1.55 -10.67 -1.94
N CYS A 85 2.75 -10.60 -1.36
CA CYS A 85 3.64 -9.44 -1.44
C CYS A 85 3.97 -8.99 -2.87
N THR A 86 4.48 -9.88 -3.75
CA THR A 86 4.92 -9.46 -5.11
C THR A 86 3.78 -8.86 -5.92
N PRO A 87 2.65 -9.55 -6.15
CA PRO A 87 1.56 -8.95 -6.93
C PRO A 87 1.06 -7.64 -6.34
N SER A 88 0.93 -7.50 -5.01
CA SER A 88 0.52 -6.24 -4.38
C SER A 88 1.53 -5.11 -4.60
N ARG A 89 2.82 -5.37 -4.41
CA ARG A 89 3.88 -4.36 -4.59
C ARG A 89 3.98 -3.92 -6.03
N THR A 90 3.84 -4.84 -6.99
CA THR A 90 3.85 -4.47 -8.40
C THR A 90 2.60 -3.65 -8.77
N ARG A 91 1.41 -3.96 -8.23
CA ARG A 91 0.20 -3.13 -8.39
C ARG A 91 0.37 -1.72 -7.81
N LEU A 92 0.96 -1.61 -6.61
CA LEU A 92 1.26 -0.31 -5.99
C LEU A 92 2.19 0.52 -6.88
N LEU A 93 3.28 -0.08 -7.37
CA LEU A 93 4.29 0.62 -8.16
C LEU A 93 3.75 1.05 -9.53
N THR A 94 2.91 0.26 -10.19
CA THR A 94 2.45 0.55 -11.56
C THR A 94 1.08 1.22 -11.62
N GLY A 95 0.26 1.12 -10.57
CA GLY A 95 -1.12 1.59 -10.59
C GLY A 95 -2.02 0.78 -11.54
N THR A 96 -1.64 -0.45 -11.88
CA THR A 96 -2.35 -1.31 -12.83
C THR A 96 -2.65 -2.69 -12.24
N TYR A 97 -3.51 -3.46 -12.90
CA TYR A 97 -3.76 -4.85 -12.51
C TYR A 97 -2.56 -5.76 -12.75
N ASN A 98 -2.29 -6.65 -11.79
CA ASN A 98 -1.11 -7.49 -11.83
C ASN A 98 -1.05 -8.48 -12.99
N PHE A 99 -2.18 -8.90 -13.56
CA PHE A 99 -2.16 -9.84 -14.70
C PHE A 99 -1.45 -9.27 -15.94
N ARG A 100 -1.27 -7.95 -16.04
CA ARG A 100 -0.59 -7.30 -17.16
C ARG A 100 0.93 -7.38 -17.10
N HIS A 101 1.49 -7.48 -15.89
CA HIS A 101 2.94 -7.35 -15.64
C HIS A 101 3.53 -8.44 -14.74
N TYR A 102 2.69 -9.30 -14.16
CA TYR A 102 3.14 -10.35 -13.26
C TYR A 102 3.52 -11.60 -14.07
N LYS A 103 4.80 -11.66 -14.47
CA LYS A 103 5.42 -12.83 -15.13
C LYS A 103 6.01 -13.86 -14.15
N GLY A 104 5.91 -13.60 -12.86
CA GLY A 104 6.44 -14.48 -11.83
C GLY A 104 6.78 -13.76 -10.53
N PRO A 105 7.05 -14.53 -9.46
CA PRO A 105 7.51 -13.97 -8.21
C PRO A 105 8.82 -13.23 -8.41
N PHE A 106 9.01 -12.14 -7.66
CA PHE A 106 10.20 -11.31 -7.69
C PHE A 106 10.45 -10.55 -9.00
N THR A 107 9.46 -10.44 -9.89
CA THR A 107 9.63 -9.72 -11.18
C THR A 107 8.80 -8.45 -11.25
N LEU A 108 9.40 -7.42 -11.84
CA LEU A 108 8.76 -6.23 -12.38
C LEU A 108 9.39 -5.96 -13.75
N GLU A 109 8.54 -5.73 -14.74
CA GLU A 109 8.91 -5.49 -16.13
C GLU A 109 9.24 -4.01 -16.34
N LYS A 110 10.33 -3.73 -17.06
CA LYS A 110 10.84 -2.36 -17.30
C LYS A 110 9.89 -1.49 -18.11
N GLU A 111 9.02 -2.08 -18.91
CA GLU A 111 8.10 -1.38 -19.80
C GLU A 111 7.01 -0.60 -19.05
N PHE A 112 6.81 -0.88 -17.76
CA PHE A 112 5.80 -0.18 -16.97
C PHE A 112 6.38 1.06 -16.32
N TYR A 113 5.71 2.18 -16.55
CA TYR A 113 5.98 3.41 -15.84
C TYR A 113 5.54 3.26 -14.38
N THR A 114 6.44 3.59 -13.47
CA THR A 114 6.27 3.33 -12.04
C THR A 114 6.09 4.62 -11.25
N LEU A 115 5.50 4.53 -10.06
CA LEU A 115 5.34 5.63 -9.13
C LEU A 115 6.67 6.34 -8.81
N PRO A 116 7.79 5.66 -8.52
CA PRO A 116 9.05 6.35 -8.25
C PRO A 116 9.61 7.04 -9.49
N SER A 117 9.55 6.43 -10.67
CA SER A 117 9.89 7.10 -11.94
C SER A 117 9.06 8.36 -12.16
N TYR A 118 7.75 8.28 -11.89
CA TYR A 118 6.89 9.46 -11.94
C TYR A 118 7.30 10.56 -10.98
N MET A 119 7.59 10.20 -9.73
CA MET A 119 8.02 11.17 -8.73
C MET A 119 9.35 11.82 -9.13
N SER A 120 10.30 11.03 -9.63
CA SER A 120 11.58 11.52 -10.18
C SER A 120 11.36 12.49 -11.34
N ASP A 121 10.47 12.16 -12.30
CA ASP A 121 10.09 13.06 -13.41
C ASP A 121 9.41 14.34 -12.94
N GLN A 122 8.71 14.31 -11.79
CA GLN A 122 8.17 15.50 -11.14
C GLN A 122 9.24 16.28 -10.33
N GLY A 123 10.50 15.85 -10.35
CA GLY A 123 11.64 16.48 -9.71
C GLY A 123 11.72 16.23 -8.20
N TYR A 124 11.22 15.08 -7.73
CA TYR A 124 11.37 14.64 -6.35
C TYR A 124 12.64 13.83 -6.17
N GLU A 125 13.26 13.95 -5.01
CA GLU A 125 14.31 13.04 -4.54
C GLU A 125 13.66 11.73 -4.10
N THR A 126 14.04 10.59 -4.70
CA THR A 126 13.36 9.32 -4.47
C THR A 126 14.22 8.33 -3.68
N ALA A 127 13.64 7.70 -2.65
CA ALA A 127 14.32 6.68 -1.88
C ALA A 127 13.46 5.46 -1.55
N VAL A 128 14.10 4.29 -1.49
CA VAL A 128 13.48 3.06 -0.98
C VAL A 128 14.34 2.38 0.08
N VAL A 129 13.71 2.05 1.22
CA VAL A 129 14.42 1.52 2.39
C VAL A 129 13.67 0.32 2.98
N GLY A 130 14.37 -0.76 3.32
CA GLY A 130 13.77 -1.95 3.93
C GLY A 130 13.75 -3.18 3.02
N LYS A 131 12.59 -3.79 2.78
CA LYS A 131 12.46 -5.03 1.99
C LYS A 131 12.12 -4.70 0.53
N TRP A 132 12.99 -5.09 -0.40
CA TRP A 132 12.70 -4.91 -1.83
C TRP A 132 11.93 -6.07 -2.44
N GLN A 133 12.50 -7.28 -2.35
CA GLN A 133 11.95 -8.53 -2.88
C GLN A 133 11.97 -8.68 -4.42
N LEU A 134 11.85 -7.61 -5.20
CA LEU A 134 11.99 -7.68 -6.67
C LEU A 134 13.48 -7.94 -7.05
N GLY A 135 13.73 -8.78 -8.05
CA GLY A 135 15.08 -9.20 -8.45
C GLY A 135 15.86 -10.03 -7.40
N GLY A 136 15.21 -10.45 -6.30
CA GLY A 136 15.90 -10.77 -5.04
C GLY A 136 16.42 -12.20 -4.80
N VAL A 137 15.97 -13.21 -5.55
CA VAL A 137 16.43 -14.64 -5.41
C VAL A 137 16.29 -15.46 -6.71
N SER A 138 15.99 -14.80 -7.83
CA SER A 138 15.82 -15.49 -9.11
C SER A 138 17.16 -15.49 -9.85
N LYS A 139 17.54 -16.64 -10.44
CA LYS A 139 18.61 -16.69 -11.46
C LYS A 139 18.29 -15.84 -12.70
N VAL A 140 17.05 -15.39 -12.83
CA VAL A 140 16.59 -14.48 -13.86
C VAL A 140 16.49 -13.10 -13.23
N ALA A 141 17.58 -12.35 -13.27
CA ALA A 141 17.52 -10.91 -13.11
C ALA A 141 16.70 -10.36 -14.29
N VAL A 142 15.54 -9.79 -14.00
CA VAL A 142 14.67 -9.16 -15.00
C VAL A 142 14.97 -7.67 -14.95
N GLU A 143 15.37 -7.10 -16.08
CA GLU A 143 15.51 -5.65 -16.24
C GLU A 143 14.19 -4.97 -15.83
N GLY A 144 14.25 -3.93 -15.00
CA GLY A 144 13.05 -3.33 -14.37
C GLY A 144 12.78 -3.81 -12.95
N SER A 145 13.54 -4.78 -12.45
CA SER A 145 13.39 -5.28 -11.07
C SER A 145 14.39 -4.68 -10.07
N PHE A 146 15.33 -3.86 -10.53
CA PHE A 146 16.27 -3.13 -9.66
C PHE A 146 15.71 -1.74 -9.30
N PRO A 147 16.04 -1.19 -8.12
CA PRO A 147 15.55 0.13 -7.71
C PRO A 147 15.88 1.25 -8.69
N GLU A 148 17.10 1.23 -9.25
CA GLU A 148 17.56 2.19 -10.25
C GLU A 148 16.78 2.11 -11.57
N ASP A 149 16.27 0.93 -11.93
CA ASP A 149 15.48 0.75 -13.15
C ASP A 149 14.09 1.39 -13.06
N VAL A 150 13.61 1.64 -11.84
CA VAL A 150 12.22 2.04 -11.55
C VAL A 150 12.11 3.39 -10.88
N GLY A 151 13.18 4.18 -10.92
CA GLY A 151 13.19 5.59 -10.57
C GLY A 151 13.56 5.91 -9.12
N TYR A 152 14.30 5.05 -8.42
CA TYR A 152 14.89 5.39 -7.12
C TYR A 152 16.31 5.95 -7.25
N ASP A 153 16.55 7.13 -6.68
CA ASP A 153 17.87 7.77 -6.60
C ASP A 153 18.74 7.14 -5.50
N GLU A 154 18.13 6.79 -4.37
CA GLU A 154 18.83 6.23 -3.21
C GLU A 154 18.12 4.98 -2.66
N TYR A 155 18.87 3.92 -2.33
CA TYR A 155 18.28 2.71 -1.78
C TYR A 155 19.12 1.99 -0.71
N PHE A 156 18.42 1.47 0.30
CA PHE A 156 19.00 0.66 1.37
C PHE A 156 18.14 -0.56 1.67
N LEU A 157 18.48 -1.70 1.05
CA LEU A 157 17.54 -2.79 0.83
C LEU A 157 18.06 -4.16 1.27
N TRP A 158 17.20 -4.90 1.95
CA TRP A 158 17.34 -6.34 2.10
C TRP A 158 16.63 -7.04 0.93
N ASN A 159 17.16 -8.20 0.51
CA ASN A 159 16.62 -9.06 -0.54
C ASN A 159 16.65 -8.44 -1.96
N LEU A 160 17.81 -7.91 -2.35
CA LEU A 160 18.15 -7.41 -3.69
C LEU A 160 19.46 -8.08 -4.17
N ASN A 161 19.43 -8.81 -5.29
CA ASN A 161 20.61 -9.45 -5.90
C ASN A 161 21.49 -10.26 -4.90
N MET A 162 20.86 -11.12 -4.10
CA MET A 162 21.51 -11.74 -2.94
C MET A 162 22.04 -13.17 -3.20
N GLU A 163 22.39 -13.54 -4.42
CA GLU A 163 23.08 -14.82 -4.64
C GLU A 163 24.55 -14.76 -4.15
N PRO A 164 25.13 -15.84 -3.58
CA PRO A 164 24.47 -17.11 -3.22
C PRO A 164 23.75 -17.10 -1.85
N LEU A 165 23.77 -15.99 -1.09
CA LEU A 165 23.21 -15.90 0.26
C LEU A 165 22.36 -14.65 0.47
N ARG A 166 21.05 -14.86 0.67
CA ARG A 166 20.01 -13.85 1.00
C ARG A 166 20.36 -12.92 2.17
N GLY A 167 21.26 -13.35 3.06
CA GLY A 167 21.57 -12.66 4.32
C GLY A 167 20.40 -12.68 5.31
N ASN A 168 20.65 -12.34 6.57
CA ASN A 168 19.58 -12.16 7.56
C ASN A 168 18.90 -10.80 7.35
N ARG A 169 17.60 -10.70 7.70
CA ARG A 169 16.87 -9.41 7.67
C ARG A 169 16.73 -8.76 9.05
N TYR A 170 16.81 -9.56 10.12
CA TYR A 170 16.60 -9.12 11.50
C TYR A 170 17.92 -9.00 12.24
N TRP A 171 18.38 -10.06 12.91
CA TRP A 171 19.62 -10.03 13.69
C TRP A 171 20.83 -10.36 12.80
N GLY A 172 21.89 -9.55 12.88
CA GLY A 172 23.04 -9.66 11.97
C GLY A 172 22.68 -9.46 10.50
N PRO A 173 21.98 -8.37 10.16
CA PRO A 173 21.37 -8.21 8.86
C PRO A 173 22.41 -7.99 7.75
N THR A 174 21.98 -8.21 6.51
CA THR A 174 22.73 -7.80 5.32
C THR A 174 21.85 -6.92 4.44
N PHE A 175 22.37 -5.76 4.05
CA PHE A 175 21.70 -4.80 3.18
C PHE A 175 22.54 -4.52 1.94
N VAL A 176 21.90 -4.06 0.88
CA VAL A 176 22.54 -3.39 -0.25
C VAL A 176 22.25 -1.89 -0.12
N ASP A 177 23.30 -1.10 0.02
CA ASP A 177 23.29 0.37 0.11
C ASP A 177 23.82 0.93 -1.20
N ASN A 178 22.94 1.41 -2.07
CA ASN A 178 23.31 1.98 -3.38
C ASN A 178 24.31 1.13 -4.18
N GLY A 179 24.02 -0.17 -4.27
CA GLY A 179 24.84 -1.17 -4.96
C GLY A 179 25.93 -1.81 -4.09
N GLU A 180 26.24 -1.26 -2.92
CA GLU A 180 27.24 -1.79 -2.00
C GLU A 180 26.63 -2.75 -0.97
N ARG A 181 27.10 -4.00 -0.92
CA ARG A 181 26.64 -4.96 0.08
C ARG A 181 27.29 -4.70 1.45
N LYS A 182 26.45 -4.50 2.47
CA LYS A 182 26.83 -4.21 3.85
C LYS A 182 26.32 -5.28 4.81
N ARG A 183 27.21 -5.84 5.62
CA ARG A 183 26.88 -6.85 6.63
C ARG A 183 27.12 -6.34 8.04
N TYR A 184 26.15 -6.54 8.91
CA TYR A 184 26.15 -6.05 10.29
C TYR A 184 26.32 -7.18 11.32
N CYS A 185 26.64 -6.83 12.56
CA CYS A 185 26.95 -7.79 13.61
C CYS A 185 25.69 -8.44 14.19
N ASN A 186 25.83 -9.63 14.79
CA ASN A 186 24.69 -10.47 15.20
C ASN A 186 23.80 -9.86 16.30
N ASN A 187 24.31 -8.84 17.00
CA ASN A 187 23.57 -8.05 17.98
C ASN A 187 22.92 -6.79 17.39
N ASP A 188 23.13 -6.49 16.11
CA ASP A 188 22.48 -5.39 15.41
C ASP A 188 21.12 -5.84 14.86
N PHE A 189 20.10 -4.99 15.02
CA PHE A 189 18.73 -5.25 14.56
C PHE A 189 18.45 -4.48 13.27
N GLY A 190 18.22 -5.21 12.18
CA GLY A 190 18.04 -4.67 10.82
C GLY A 190 16.93 -3.63 10.69
N PRO A 191 15.75 -3.81 11.30
CA PRO A 191 14.72 -2.78 11.29
C PRO A 191 15.18 -1.44 11.89
N ASP A 192 16.02 -1.44 12.93
CA ASP A 192 16.57 -0.19 13.47
C ASP A 192 17.56 0.46 12.49
N ILE A 193 18.45 -0.33 11.88
CA ILE A 193 19.44 0.18 10.90
C ILE A 193 18.73 0.79 9.70
N ALA A 194 17.73 0.10 9.14
CA ALA A 194 16.95 0.58 8.01
C ALA A 194 16.13 1.84 8.39
N ASN A 195 15.52 1.85 9.58
CA ASN A 195 14.81 3.05 10.05
C ASN A 195 15.77 4.23 10.21
N GLN A 196 16.95 4.02 10.78
CA GLN A 196 17.95 5.08 10.95
C GLN A 196 18.39 5.67 9.59
N TYR A 197 18.64 4.82 8.59
CA TYR A 197 18.95 5.29 7.23
C TYR A 197 17.85 6.20 6.68
N LEU A 198 16.60 5.79 6.85
CA LEU A 198 15.42 6.59 6.46
C LEU A 198 15.36 7.94 7.19
N LEU A 199 15.57 7.96 8.51
CA LEU A 199 15.57 9.21 9.28
C LEU A 199 16.69 10.16 8.83
N ASP A 200 17.86 9.61 8.48
CA ASP A 200 18.98 10.39 7.97
C ASP A 200 18.73 10.93 6.56
N PHE A 201 18.05 10.16 5.70
CA PHE A 201 17.58 10.65 4.41
C PHE A 201 16.66 11.87 4.57
N ILE A 202 15.64 11.77 5.43
CA ILE A 202 14.70 12.88 5.71
C ILE A 202 15.45 14.13 6.18
N ARG A 203 16.45 13.99 7.06
CA ARG A 203 17.27 15.12 7.53
C ARG A 203 18.09 15.76 6.42
N ARG A 204 18.73 14.94 5.57
CA ARG A 204 19.57 15.43 4.47
C ARG A 204 18.75 16.13 3.40
N LYS A 205 17.54 15.63 3.12
CA LYS A 205 16.68 16.07 2.02
C LYS A 205 15.58 17.04 2.43
N LYS A 206 15.62 17.59 3.65
CA LYS A 206 14.53 18.40 4.21
C LYS A 206 14.22 19.69 3.44
N ASP A 207 15.18 20.20 2.66
CA ASP A 207 15.04 21.40 1.85
C ASP A 207 14.59 21.09 0.40
N GLU A 208 14.48 19.80 0.06
CA GLU A 208 13.99 19.30 -1.23
C GLU A 208 12.68 18.51 -1.06
N PRO A 209 11.79 18.49 -2.06
CA PRO A 209 10.64 17.60 -2.04
C PRO A 209 11.10 16.15 -2.25
N PHE A 210 10.68 15.24 -1.37
CA PHE A 210 11.09 13.84 -1.46
C PHE A 210 9.92 12.85 -1.51
N PHE A 211 10.18 11.72 -2.17
CA PHE A 211 9.33 10.54 -2.17
C PHE A 211 10.07 9.37 -1.54
N ILE A 212 9.46 8.75 -0.53
CA ILE A 212 10.02 7.62 0.17
C ILE A 212 9.04 6.45 0.09
N PHE A 213 9.53 5.31 -0.36
CA PHE A 213 8.87 4.03 -0.15
C PHE A 213 9.59 3.27 0.96
N TYR A 214 8.90 3.02 2.07
CA TYR A 214 9.43 2.29 3.22
C TYR A 214 8.69 0.96 3.41
N PRO A 215 8.96 -0.05 2.55
CA PRO A 215 8.48 -1.41 2.77
C PRO A 215 9.21 -2.03 3.95
N MET A 216 8.56 -2.02 5.11
CA MET A 216 9.12 -2.54 6.35
C MET A 216 9.41 -4.04 6.20
N MET A 217 10.46 -4.51 6.87
CA MET A 217 10.72 -5.96 6.98
C MET A 217 9.78 -6.62 8.00
N LEU A 218 9.33 -5.86 9.00
CA LEU A 218 8.37 -6.28 10.02
C LEU A 218 6.92 -6.18 9.48
N PRO A 219 6.00 -7.03 9.96
CA PRO A 219 6.18 -8.16 10.88
C PRO A 219 6.47 -9.53 10.23
N HIS A 220 6.79 -9.59 8.93
CA HIS A 220 6.99 -10.85 8.19
C HIS A 220 7.91 -11.86 8.90
N ASP A 221 7.59 -13.15 8.83
CA ASP A 221 8.42 -14.22 9.40
C ASP A 221 9.84 -14.27 8.79
N ASP A 222 10.81 -14.80 9.53
CA ASP A 222 12.16 -15.05 9.03
C ASP A 222 12.24 -16.44 8.40
N SER A 223 11.49 -16.65 7.31
CA SER A 223 11.36 -17.95 6.65
C SER A 223 12.74 -18.55 6.36
N GLY A 224 12.94 -19.80 6.78
CA GLY A 224 14.23 -20.50 6.68
C GLY A 224 15.03 -20.53 8.00
N LYS A 225 14.59 -19.81 9.03
CA LYS A 225 15.14 -19.92 10.39
C LYS A 225 14.35 -20.86 11.29
N ASP A 226 14.92 -21.16 12.45
CA ASP A 226 14.24 -21.89 13.51
C ASP A 226 14.55 -21.22 14.86
N PRO A 227 13.58 -20.58 15.52
CA PRO A 227 12.19 -20.37 15.09
C PRO A 227 12.06 -19.32 13.96
N ILE A 228 11.02 -19.41 13.13
CA ILE A 228 10.74 -18.43 12.06
C ILE A 228 10.27 -17.07 12.61
N TRP A 229 9.60 -17.06 13.77
CA TRP A 229 9.16 -15.84 14.43
C TRP A 229 10.26 -15.33 15.35
N ILE A 230 10.70 -14.09 15.14
CA ILE A 230 11.83 -13.53 15.88
C ILE A 230 11.38 -12.82 17.15
N ARG A 231 12.34 -12.55 18.02
CA ARG A 231 12.18 -11.59 19.11
C ARG A 231 12.76 -10.26 18.67
N THR A 232 12.05 -9.19 18.98
CA THR A 232 12.55 -7.83 18.79
C THR A 232 13.32 -7.40 20.04
N PRO A 233 14.12 -6.32 19.99
CA PRO A 233 14.79 -5.79 21.17
C PRO A 233 13.86 -5.60 22.39
N ASP A 234 12.61 -5.20 22.15
CA ASP A 234 11.63 -4.92 23.22
C ASP A 234 10.79 -6.16 23.61
N SER A 235 11.00 -7.31 22.95
CA SER A 235 10.24 -8.55 23.18
C SER A 235 11.12 -9.78 23.37
N MET A 236 12.34 -9.62 23.89
CA MET A 236 13.31 -10.72 24.10
C MET A 236 12.81 -11.83 25.04
N ASN A 237 11.83 -11.55 25.89
CA ASN A 237 11.19 -12.52 26.77
C ASN A 237 10.05 -13.32 26.10
N ALA A 238 9.62 -12.94 24.88
CA ALA A 238 8.54 -13.61 24.17
C ALA A 238 8.86 -15.09 23.92
N LYS A 239 7.90 -15.97 24.18
CA LYS A 239 8.05 -17.42 24.09
C LYS A 239 7.24 -17.96 22.92
N SER A 240 5.94 -17.66 22.89
CA SER A 240 5.00 -18.21 21.91
C SER A 240 5.09 -17.52 20.54
N VAL A 241 4.53 -18.16 19.51
CA VAL A 241 4.40 -17.57 18.17
C VAL A 241 3.62 -16.26 18.22
N GLN A 242 2.50 -16.22 18.95
CA GLN A 242 1.68 -15.01 19.07
C GLN A 242 2.44 -13.90 19.82
N GLU A 243 3.10 -14.21 20.94
CA GLU A 243 3.89 -13.20 21.70
C GLU A 243 5.03 -12.60 20.87
N ARG A 244 5.71 -13.43 20.06
CA ARG A 244 6.77 -12.96 19.15
C ARG A 244 6.20 -12.03 18.08
N PHE A 245 5.10 -12.43 17.43
CA PHE A 245 4.41 -11.61 16.44
C PHE A 245 3.90 -10.28 17.02
N HIS A 246 3.28 -10.30 18.21
CA HIS A 246 2.83 -9.09 18.90
C HIS A 246 4.01 -8.15 19.16
N GLY A 247 5.14 -8.70 19.61
CA GLY A 247 6.38 -7.93 19.77
C GLY A 247 6.88 -7.33 18.45
N MET A 248 6.79 -8.06 17.34
CA MET A 248 7.15 -7.56 16.01
C MET A 248 6.25 -6.41 15.54
N MET A 249 4.94 -6.51 15.76
CA MET A 249 3.98 -5.46 15.42
C MET A 249 4.16 -4.20 16.28
N SER A 250 4.28 -4.35 17.60
CA SER A 250 4.54 -3.20 18.48
C SER A 250 5.89 -2.54 18.20
N TYR A 251 6.90 -3.31 17.74
CA TYR A 251 8.17 -2.73 17.30
C TYR A 251 8.04 -2.00 15.96
N ALA A 252 7.24 -2.50 15.03
CA ALA A 252 6.94 -1.79 13.78
C ALA A 252 6.27 -0.44 14.08
N ASP A 253 5.26 -0.43 14.96
CA ASP A 253 4.60 0.78 15.44
C ASP A 253 5.59 1.79 16.05
N LYS A 254 6.51 1.33 16.91
CA LYS A 254 7.58 2.16 17.48
C LYS A 254 8.45 2.82 16.40
N LEU A 255 8.84 2.07 15.36
CA LEU A 255 9.66 2.60 14.26
C LEU A 255 8.89 3.60 13.39
N ILE A 256 7.58 3.40 13.20
CA ILE A 256 6.69 4.37 12.55
C ILE A 256 6.64 5.66 13.38
N GLY A 257 6.52 5.54 14.70
CA GLY A 257 6.58 6.68 15.62
C GLY A 257 7.87 7.51 15.48
N LYS A 258 9.02 6.86 15.25
CA LYS A 258 10.30 7.56 14.98
C LYS A 258 10.25 8.36 13.67
N VAL A 259 9.60 7.83 12.62
CA VAL A 259 9.43 8.54 11.34
C VAL A 259 8.54 9.77 11.51
N VAL A 260 7.40 9.64 12.20
CA VAL A 260 6.53 10.79 12.49
C VAL A 260 7.27 11.84 13.33
N SER A 261 7.99 11.38 14.35
CA SER A 261 8.74 12.26 15.25
C SER A 261 9.84 13.05 14.54
N ILE A 262 10.52 12.49 13.52
CA ILE A 262 11.55 13.26 12.79
C ILE A 262 10.91 14.34 11.91
N LEU A 263 9.75 14.07 11.31
CA LEU A 263 9.02 15.08 10.54
C LEU A 263 8.58 16.24 11.43
N ASP A 264 8.11 15.97 12.64
CA ASP A 264 7.75 17.02 13.60
C ASP A 264 8.97 17.86 14.01
N LYS A 265 10.09 17.20 14.29
CA LYS A 265 11.35 17.86 14.70
C LYS A 265 11.93 18.75 13.59
N GLU A 266 11.91 18.28 12.35
CA GLU A 266 12.39 19.04 11.19
C GLU A 266 11.31 19.99 10.61
N LYS A 267 10.13 20.08 11.26
CA LYS A 267 9.00 20.94 10.85
C LYS A 267 8.46 20.64 9.45
N LEU A 268 8.45 19.36 9.08
CA LEU A 268 7.98 18.85 7.79
C LEU A 268 6.56 18.28 7.84
N SER A 269 5.95 18.15 9.02
CA SER A 269 4.67 17.43 9.20
C SER A 269 3.51 18.00 8.39
N ASP A 270 3.38 19.34 8.33
CA ASP A 270 2.30 19.98 7.57
C ASP A 270 2.50 19.85 6.05
N SER A 271 3.75 19.64 5.61
CA SER A 271 4.13 19.50 4.21
C SER A 271 4.43 18.05 3.81
N THR A 272 4.03 17.05 4.60
CA THR A 272 4.29 15.65 4.30
C THR A 272 3.00 14.84 4.31
N ILE A 273 2.77 14.10 3.22
CA ILE A 273 1.74 13.06 3.12
C ILE A 273 2.36 11.75 3.61
N ILE A 274 1.72 11.11 4.58
CA ILE A 274 2.11 9.79 5.06
C ILE A 274 0.99 8.81 4.73
N TRP A 275 1.30 7.83 3.89
CA TRP A 275 0.49 6.65 3.69
C TRP A 275 1.02 5.51 4.54
N LEU A 276 0.13 4.81 5.25
CA LEU A 276 0.40 3.54 5.90
C LEU A 276 -0.52 2.49 5.30
N VAL A 277 0.07 1.50 4.62
CA VAL A 277 -0.67 0.41 3.96
C VAL A 277 -0.09 -0.97 4.30
N GLY A 278 -0.87 -2.05 4.19
CA GLY A 278 -0.33 -3.42 4.15
C GLY A 278 -0.22 -3.96 2.73
N ASP A 279 0.67 -4.92 2.47
CA ASP A 279 0.75 -5.59 1.15
C ASP A 279 -0.10 -6.86 1.02
N ASN A 280 -0.44 -7.51 2.11
CA ASN A 280 -1.35 -8.66 2.15
C ASN A 280 -1.77 -8.96 3.59
N GLY A 281 -2.71 -9.90 3.75
CA GLY A 281 -3.09 -10.41 5.06
C GLY A 281 -1.96 -11.07 5.84
N THR A 282 -2.20 -11.29 7.12
CA THR A 282 -1.22 -11.87 8.06
C THR A 282 -0.97 -13.36 7.79
N HIS A 283 0.21 -13.86 8.18
CA HIS A 283 0.52 -15.29 8.09
C HIS A 283 -0.51 -16.18 8.84
N PRO A 284 -0.94 -17.35 8.30
CA PRO A 284 -2.01 -18.16 8.89
C PRO A 284 -1.75 -18.79 10.27
N ASP A 285 -0.50 -18.80 10.71
CA ASP A 285 -0.09 -19.24 12.06
C ASP A 285 -0.48 -18.21 13.13
N ILE A 286 -0.75 -16.96 12.73
CA ILE A 286 -1.13 -15.88 13.62
C ILE A 286 -2.65 -15.87 13.78
N ILE A 287 -3.09 -15.74 15.02
CA ILE A 287 -4.49 -15.60 15.39
C ILE A 287 -4.57 -14.44 16.38
N THR A 288 -5.18 -13.34 15.95
CA THR A 288 -5.41 -12.17 16.79
C THR A 288 -6.89 -12.04 17.13
N ARG A 289 -7.22 -11.13 18.04
CA ARG A 289 -8.59 -10.71 18.32
C ARG A 289 -8.89 -9.31 17.82
N ILE A 290 -10.09 -9.16 17.26
CA ILE A 290 -10.76 -7.87 17.09
C ILE A 290 -12.02 -7.91 17.95
N GLY A 291 -12.06 -7.13 19.03
CA GLY A 291 -13.06 -7.30 20.08
C GLY A 291 -13.13 -8.75 20.56
N ASP A 292 -14.32 -9.37 20.52
CA ASP A 292 -14.51 -10.76 20.93
C ASP A 292 -14.21 -11.80 19.83
N ARG A 293 -13.94 -11.36 18.60
CA ARG A 293 -13.77 -12.24 17.44
C ARG A 293 -12.31 -12.61 17.24
N LYS A 294 -12.02 -13.90 17.14
CA LYS A 294 -10.71 -14.40 16.69
C LYS A 294 -10.62 -14.34 15.18
N VAL A 295 -9.57 -13.72 14.66
CA VAL A 295 -9.25 -13.62 13.24
C VAL A 295 -7.95 -14.38 13.00
N ARG A 296 -7.99 -15.35 12.09
CA ARG A 296 -6.79 -16.04 11.62
C ARG A 296 -6.25 -15.31 10.39
N GLY A 297 -4.93 -15.12 10.36
CA GLY A 297 -4.26 -14.55 9.19
C GLY A 297 -4.60 -15.30 7.89
N GLY A 298 -4.80 -14.55 6.81
CA GLY A 298 -5.24 -15.09 5.53
C GLY A 298 -4.21 -15.02 4.41
N LYS A 299 -2.92 -14.74 4.67
CA LYS A 299 -1.89 -14.71 3.62
C LYS A 299 -2.00 -15.93 2.72
N TRP A 300 -1.85 -15.68 1.41
CA TRP A 300 -2.00 -16.64 0.31
C TRP A 300 -3.42 -17.13 0.01
N ARG A 301 -4.43 -16.65 0.72
CA ARG A 301 -5.83 -17.01 0.51
C ARG A 301 -6.59 -15.81 -0.02
N THR A 302 -7.53 -16.04 -0.93
CA THR A 302 -8.37 -14.99 -1.53
C THR A 302 -9.51 -14.51 -0.64
N ILE A 303 -9.56 -14.99 0.61
CA ILE A 303 -10.57 -14.62 1.62
C ILE A 303 -10.33 -13.20 2.17
N LYS A 304 -11.29 -12.69 2.97
CA LYS A 304 -11.20 -11.32 3.52
C LYS A 304 -9.91 -11.11 4.33
N SER A 305 -9.55 -12.02 5.23
CA SER A 305 -8.31 -11.90 6.03
C SER A 305 -7.01 -12.05 5.23
N GLY A 306 -7.08 -12.40 3.94
CA GLY A 306 -5.92 -12.43 3.04
C GLY A 306 -5.74 -11.16 2.23
N THR A 307 -6.81 -10.38 2.03
CA THR A 307 -6.83 -9.22 1.12
C THR A 307 -7.13 -7.91 1.82
N HIS A 308 -7.73 -7.93 3.01
CA HIS A 308 -8.08 -6.73 3.77
C HIS A 308 -6.90 -6.28 4.66
N VAL A 309 -6.38 -5.09 4.39
CA VAL A 309 -5.13 -4.58 4.95
C VAL A 309 -5.33 -3.18 5.57
N PRO A 310 -4.48 -2.77 6.54
CA PRO A 310 -4.48 -1.39 7.00
C PRO A 310 -4.29 -0.43 5.83
N PHE A 311 -5.00 0.69 5.84
CA PHE A 311 -4.96 1.69 4.78
C PHE A 311 -5.32 3.06 5.36
N ILE A 312 -4.29 3.84 5.70
CA ILE A 312 -4.39 5.10 6.44
C ILE A 312 -3.59 6.18 5.71
N VAL A 313 -4.11 7.40 5.68
CA VAL A 313 -3.40 8.57 5.13
C VAL A 313 -3.48 9.75 6.09
N LYS A 314 -2.34 10.40 6.32
CA LYS A 314 -2.23 11.65 7.08
C LYS A 314 -1.64 12.73 6.19
N TRP A 315 -2.31 13.88 6.12
CA TRP A 315 -1.79 15.10 5.51
C TRP A 315 -2.43 16.31 6.21
N PRO A 316 -1.83 16.82 7.31
CA PRO A 316 -2.50 17.74 8.23
C PRO A 316 -2.98 19.05 7.60
N SER A 317 -2.28 19.57 6.59
CA SER A 317 -2.62 20.83 5.94
C SER A 317 -3.80 20.74 4.95
N VAL A 318 -4.23 19.52 4.59
CA VAL A 318 -5.27 19.30 3.56
C VAL A 318 -6.40 18.40 4.06
N ILE A 319 -6.08 17.36 4.81
CA ILE A 319 -7.04 16.33 5.26
C ILE A 319 -7.65 16.74 6.60
N THR A 320 -8.97 16.68 6.68
CA THR A 320 -9.67 16.75 7.97
C THR A 320 -9.39 15.49 8.78
N ALA A 321 -8.74 15.66 9.93
CA ALA A 321 -8.38 14.58 10.84
C ALA A 321 -9.59 13.78 11.38
N GLY A 322 -9.35 12.53 11.75
CA GLY A 322 -10.25 11.66 12.50
C GLY A 322 -11.37 11.03 11.67
N LYS A 323 -11.25 11.05 10.34
CA LYS A 323 -12.27 10.49 9.44
C LYS A 323 -12.06 8.99 9.23
N ARG A 324 -13.18 8.26 9.15
CA ARG A 324 -13.22 6.85 8.75
C ARG A 324 -14.07 6.75 7.48
N LEU A 325 -13.53 6.15 6.42
CA LEU A 325 -14.17 6.09 5.10
C LEU A 325 -14.55 4.65 4.76
N GLU A 326 -15.81 4.45 4.36
CA GLU A 326 -16.34 3.14 4.01
C GLU A 326 -16.06 2.74 2.55
N GLY A 327 -15.77 3.71 1.68
CA GLY A 327 -15.50 3.48 0.26
C GLY A 327 -14.31 2.52 0.03
N LEU A 328 -14.42 1.71 -1.03
CA LEU A 328 -13.40 0.73 -1.43
C LEU A 328 -12.11 1.40 -1.88
N ALA A 329 -10.98 0.96 -1.31
CA ALA A 329 -9.64 1.34 -1.74
C ALA A 329 -8.81 0.09 -2.09
N ASP A 330 -8.05 0.15 -3.18
CA ASP A 330 -7.10 -0.88 -3.60
C ASP A 330 -5.69 -0.29 -3.57
N ILE A 331 -4.68 -1.09 -3.24
CA ILE A 331 -3.29 -0.66 -3.17
C ILE A 331 -2.77 -0.02 -4.47
N MET A 332 -3.36 -0.37 -5.63
CA MET A 332 -3.03 0.27 -6.92
C MET A 332 -3.45 1.74 -6.99
N ASP A 333 -4.35 2.19 -6.13
CA ASP A 333 -4.88 3.57 -6.11
C ASP A 333 -3.87 4.57 -5.58
N LEU A 334 -2.85 4.10 -4.85
CA LEU A 334 -1.84 4.98 -4.29
C LEU A 334 -1.17 5.80 -5.39
N PHE A 335 -0.87 5.20 -6.54
CA PHE A 335 -0.18 5.90 -7.61
C PHE A 335 -1.02 7.07 -8.19
N PRO A 336 -2.22 6.88 -8.77
CA PRO A 336 -3.03 8.00 -9.27
C PRO A 336 -3.39 9.00 -8.18
N THR A 337 -3.55 8.57 -6.92
CA THR A 337 -3.83 9.46 -5.79
C THR A 337 -2.64 10.35 -5.45
N ILE A 338 -1.43 9.79 -5.39
CA ILE A 338 -0.19 10.54 -5.13
C ILE A 338 0.09 11.50 -6.29
N ALA A 339 -0.06 11.05 -7.54
CA ALA A 339 0.07 11.88 -8.73
C ALA A 339 -0.83 13.12 -8.67
N ALA A 340 -2.11 12.93 -8.30
CA ALA A 340 -3.04 14.03 -8.13
C ALA A 340 -2.65 14.96 -6.95
N ALA A 341 -2.17 14.40 -5.84
CA ALA A 341 -1.82 15.16 -4.63
C ALA A 341 -0.60 16.06 -4.83
N VAL A 342 0.36 15.66 -5.66
CA VAL A 342 1.54 16.47 -6.00
C VAL A 342 1.32 17.42 -7.19
N ALA A 343 0.07 17.52 -7.67
CA ALA A 343 -0.35 18.35 -8.80
C ALA A 343 0.44 18.08 -10.10
N GLY A 344 0.92 16.85 -10.29
CA GLY A 344 1.52 16.44 -11.56
C GLY A 344 0.46 15.98 -12.56
N PRO A 345 0.85 15.68 -13.82
CA PRO A 345 -0.06 15.14 -14.80
C PRO A 345 -0.58 13.76 -14.37
N ASN A 346 -1.84 13.44 -14.70
CA ASN A 346 -2.35 12.08 -14.52
C ASN A 346 -1.63 11.14 -15.48
N PRO A 347 -0.97 10.07 -14.99
CA PRO A 347 -0.38 9.09 -15.88
C PRO A 347 -1.44 8.35 -16.69
N GLU A 348 -1.18 8.11 -17.97
CA GLU A 348 -2.08 7.35 -18.84
C GLU A 348 -2.01 5.84 -18.53
N GLY A 349 -3.08 5.10 -18.83
CA GLY A 349 -3.08 3.63 -18.76
C GLY A 349 -3.20 3.01 -17.36
N MET A 350 -3.47 3.82 -16.33
CA MET A 350 -3.73 3.34 -14.97
C MET A 350 -5.10 2.66 -14.84
N ASP A 351 -5.17 1.64 -13.99
CA ASP A 351 -6.43 1.02 -13.55
C ASP A 351 -6.86 1.48 -12.14
N GLY A 352 -5.90 2.00 -11.36
CA GLY A 352 -6.18 2.60 -10.07
C GLY A 352 -7.02 3.87 -10.18
N GLU A 353 -7.77 4.16 -9.13
CA GLU A 353 -8.61 5.36 -9.04
C GLU A 353 -7.96 6.40 -8.13
N ASN A 354 -8.15 7.68 -8.44
CA ASN A 354 -7.71 8.77 -7.57
C ASN A 354 -8.63 8.87 -6.34
N LEU A 355 -8.11 8.58 -5.15
CA LEU A 355 -8.86 8.62 -3.88
C LEU A 355 -9.03 10.03 -3.29
N MET A 356 -8.38 11.07 -3.83
CA MET A 356 -8.46 12.42 -3.25
C MET A 356 -9.88 12.97 -3.12
N PRO A 357 -10.80 12.79 -4.10
CA PRO A 357 -12.20 13.20 -3.93
C PRO A 357 -12.89 12.52 -2.74
N LEU A 358 -12.61 11.23 -2.51
CA LEU A 358 -13.15 10.46 -1.39
C LEU A 358 -12.52 10.92 -0.06
N ILE A 359 -11.20 11.07 0.00
CA ILE A 359 -10.46 11.58 1.17
C ILE A 359 -10.97 12.96 1.61
N LEU A 360 -11.27 13.83 0.64
CA LEU A 360 -11.79 15.18 0.87
C LEU A 360 -13.30 15.22 1.15
N GLY A 361 -14.00 14.08 1.10
CA GLY A 361 -15.45 13.98 1.31
C GLY A 361 -16.28 14.64 0.21
N LYS A 362 -15.76 14.71 -1.02
CA LYS A 362 -16.48 15.22 -2.20
C LYS A 362 -17.35 14.16 -2.86
N VAL A 363 -17.03 12.89 -2.65
CA VAL A 363 -17.78 11.73 -3.12
C VAL A 363 -17.78 10.66 -2.02
N ASP A 364 -18.79 9.81 -2.00
CA ASP A 364 -18.88 8.68 -1.06
C ASP A 364 -18.10 7.45 -1.54
N SER A 365 -17.85 7.35 -2.85
CA SER A 365 -17.01 6.31 -3.44
C SER A 365 -16.40 6.77 -4.76
N VAL A 366 -15.23 6.21 -5.10
CA VAL A 366 -14.59 6.34 -6.42
C VAL A 366 -14.85 5.13 -7.31
N ARG A 367 -15.32 4.03 -6.72
CA ARG A 367 -15.56 2.77 -7.44
C ARG A 367 -16.71 1.98 -6.87
N GLU A 368 -17.14 1.05 -7.69
CA GLU A 368 -18.30 0.24 -7.44
C GLU A 368 -17.97 -1.16 -6.89
N ALA A 369 -16.77 -1.67 -7.22
CA ALA A 369 -16.23 -2.95 -6.79
C ALA A 369 -14.70 -2.97 -7.03
N ILE A 370 -14.00 -3.90 -6.40
CA ILE A 370 -12.59 -4.20 -6.66
C ILE A 370 -12.50 -5.50 -7.45
N PHE A 371 -11.65 -5.53 -8.47
CA PHE A 371 -11.24 -6.75 -9.17
C PHE A 371 -9.84 -7.19 -8.71
N MET A 372 -9.66 -8.50 -8.51
CA MET A 372 -8.36 -9.09 -8.22
C MET A 372 -8.11 -10.32 -9.08
N HIS A 373 -6.86 -10.43 -9.52
CA HIS A 373 -6.33 -11.62 -10.14
C HIS A 373 -5.20 -12.18 -9.29
N TYR A 374 -5.38 -13.38 -8.76
CA TYR A 374 -4.39 -14.06 -7.96
C TYR A 374 -3.95 -15.33 -8.67
N ALA A 375 -2.75 -15.30 -9.25
CA ALA A 375 -2.09 -16.43 -9.88
C ALA A 375 -0.64 -16.47 -9.40
N PRO A 376 -0.34 -17.11 -8.27
CA PRO A 376 1.03 -17.25 -7.82
C PRO A 376 1.77 -18.17 -8.80
N GLN A 377 2.39 -17.58 -9.83
CA GLN A 377 3.16 -18.31 -10.82
C GLN A 377 4.42 -18.92 -10.19
N ASN A 378 4.91 -20.00 -10.79
CA ASN A 378 6.14 -20.74 -10.47
C ASN A 378 6.15 -21.55 -9.17
N ASP A 379 7.00 -22.59 -9.21
CA ASP A 379 7.32 -23.58 -8.17
C ASP A 379 8.08 -22.92 -6.99
N LEU A 380 7.45 -21.95 -6.29
CA LEU A 380 7.92 -21.43 -4.98
C LEU A 380 7.94 -22.52 -3.88
N GLY A 381 7.80 -23.78 -4.26
CA GLY A 381 7.65 -24.94 -3.42
C GLY A 381 6.26 -25.02 -2.80
N ALA A 382 6.08 -26.07 -2.00
CA ALA A 382 4.84 -26.38 -1.28
C ALA A 382 4.44 -25.36 -0.18
N MET A 383 5.14 -24.22 -0.06
CA MET A 383 4.88 -23.20 0.96
C MET A 383 3.73 -22.27 0.56
N VAL A 384 3.51 -22.06 -0.74
CA VAL A 384 2.47 -21.19 -1.29
C VAL A 384 1.39 -22.04 -1.97
N PRO A 385 0.12 -21.94 -1.54
CA PRO A 385 -1.00 -22.53 -2.27
C PRO A 385 -0.99 -22.10 -3.74
N GLN A 386 -0.99 -23.06 -4.66
CA GLN A 386 -1.10 -22.82 -6.09
C GLN A 386 -2.57 -22.55 -6.47
N VAL A 387 -3.13 -21.49 -5.87
CA VAL A 387 -4.50 -21.05 -6.11
C VAL A 387 -4.49 -20.02 -7.21
N HIS A 388 -5.01 -20.40 -8.37
CA HIS A 388 -5.36 -19.44 -9.41
C HIS A 388 -6.84 -19.05 -9.24
N ALA A 389 -7.12 -17.76 -9.11
CA ALA A 389 -8.48 -17.23 -9.01
C ALA A 389 -8.56 -15.80 -9.58
N ARG A 390 -9.66 -15.50 -10.28
CA ARG A 390 -10.12 -14.13 -10.50
C ARG A 390 -11.41 -13.92 -9.73
N PHE A 391 -11.55 -12.76 -9.12
CA PHE A 391 -12.74 -12.42 -8.38
C PHE A 391 -12.94 -10.91 -8.35
N ALA A 392 -14.21 -10.50 -8.34
CA ALA A 392 -14.61 -9.14 -8.06
C ALA A 392 -15.41 -9.10 -6.76
N PHE A 393 -15.28 -8.01 -5.99
CA PHE A 393 -15.98 -7.88 -4.72
C PHE A 393 -16.30 -6.44 -4.35
N THR A 394 -17.32 -6.31 -3.50
CA THR A 394 -17.67 -5.12 -2.73
C THR A 394 -17.37 -5.40 -1.25
N GLU A 395 -17.61 -4.43 -0.39
CA GLU A 395 -17.59 -4.56 1.08
C GLU A 395 -18.41 -5.75 1.60
N LYS A 396 -19.50 -6.11 0.90
CA LYS A 396 -20.43 -7.18 1.30
C LYS A 396 -20.39 -8.43 0.42
N TRP A 397 -20.21 -8.30 -0.88
CA TRP A 397 -20.39 -9.41 -1.82
C TRP A 397 -19.11 -9.73 -2.58
N LYS A 398 -18.81 -11.01 -2.80
CA LYS A 398 -17.69 -11.46 -3.65
C LYS A 398 -18.16 -12.50 -4.65
N LEU A 399 -17.74 -12.34 -5.91
CA LEU A 399 -17.99 -13.26 -7.01
C LEU A 399 -16.65 -13.73 -7.59
N TYR A 400 -16.45 -15.04 -7.66
CA TYR A 400 -15.37 -15.67 -8.40
C TYR A 400 -15.79 -15.91 -9.86
N ASP A 401 -14.80 -15.92 -10.75
CA ASP A 401 -14.96 -16.26 -12.16
C ASP A 401 -15.57 -17.65 -12.40
N ASP A 402 -15.31 -18.62 -11.50
CA ASP A 402 -15.92 -19.95 -11.50
C ASP A 402 -17.40 -19.98 -11.03
N GLY A 403 -17.98 -18.82 -10.77
CA GLY A 403 -19.38 -18.64 -10.37
C GLY A 403 -19.64 -18.80 -8.88
N ARG A 404 -18.60 -19.00 -8.04
CA ARG A 404 -18.79 -18.99 -6.59
C ARG A 404 -19.10 -17.59 -6.08
N PHE A 405 -20.10 -17.45 -5.22
CA PHE A 405 -20.58 -16.15 -4.74
C PHE A 405 -20.80 -16.17 -3.22
N PHE A 406 -20.30 -15.16 -2.51
CA PHE A 406 -20.26 -15.13 -1.05
C PHE A 406 -20.77 -13.79 -0.49
N ASP A 407 -21.45 -13.88 0.65
CA ASP A 407 -21.73 -12.74 1.55
C ASP A 407 -20.58 -12.67 2.58
N LEU A 408 -19.72 -11.66 2.46
CA LEU A 408 -18.53 -11.46 3.28
C LEU A 408 -18.84 -10.97 4.70
N GLU A 409 -20.05 -10.48 4.95
CA GLU A 409 -20.49 -10.09 6.29
C GLU A 409 -20.83 -11.34 7.11
N PHE A 410 -21.54 -12.27 6.49
CA PHE A 410 -21.99 -13.52 7.12
C PHE A 410 -20.92 -14.63 7.08
N ASP A 411 -20.20 -14.79 5.98
CA ASP A 411 -19.13 -15.79 5.80
C ASP A 411 -17.81 -15.14 5.33
N PRO A 412 -17.15 -14.33 6.18
CA PRO A 412 -15.89 -13.67 5.83
C PRO A 412 -14.73 -14.63 5.55
N ASN A 413 -14.84 -15.88 6.02
CA ASN A 413 -13.85 -16.93 5.81
C ASN A 413 -14.15 -17.78 4.57
N GLU A 414 -15.28 -17.52 3.89
CA GLU A 414 -15.73 -18.27 2.72
C GLU A 414 -15.74 -19.80 3.00
N SER A 415 -16.05 -20.15 4.25
CA SER A 415 -15.86 -21.45 4.88
C SER A 415 -17.07 -22.36 4.77
N GLN A 416 -18.23 -21.78 4.50
CA GLN A 416 -19.51 -22.46 4.45
C GLN A 416 -20.17 -22.10 3.13
N PHE A 417 -20.18 -23.05 2.19
CA PHE A 417 -21.06 -23.07 1.00
C PHE A 417 -21.04 -21.79 0.15
N SER A 418 -20.40 -21.85 -1.02
CA SER A 418 -20.70 -20.88 -2.08
C SER A 418 -22.22 -20.78 -2.24
N LEU A 419 -22.79 -19.56 -2.16
CA LEU A 419 -24.22 -19.33 -2.33
C LEU A 419 -24.69 -19.76 -3.74
N TYR A 420 -23.75 -19.99 -4.68
CA TYR A 420 -24.01 -20.39 -6.06
C TYR A 420 -22.92 -21.28 -6.68
N THR A 421 -23.34 -22.14 -7.61
CA THR A 421 -22.53 -22.57 -8.76
C THR A 421 -23.39 -22.28 -9.99
N PHE A 422 -23.17 -21.14 -10.66
CA PHE A 422 -23.88 -20.83 -11.90
C PHE A 422 -23.03 -21.32 -13.07
N LYS A 423 -23.55 -22.24 -13.89
CA LYS A 423 -23.18 -22.28 -15.30
C LYS A 423 -24.11 -21.31 -16.01
N ILE A 424 -23.54 -20.32 -16.68
CA ILE A 424 -24.31 -19.37 -17.49
C ILE A 424 -25.14 -20.18 -18.50
N GLY A 425 -26.46 -20.24 -18.30
CA GLY A 425 -27.39 -20.94 -19.19
C GLY A 425 -28.48 -21.78 -18.54
N ASP A 426 -28.30 -22.31 -17.31
CA ASP A 426 -29.27 -23.23 -16.70
C ASP A 426 -29.78 -22.77 -15.33
N SER A 427 -31.11 -22.86 -15.19
CA SER A 427 -31.89 -22.48 -14.02
C SER A 427 -31.84 -23.55 -12.94
N ASP A 428 -30.81 -23.62 -12.11
CA ASP A 428 -30.84 -24.52 -10.94
C ASP A 428 -30.32 -23.88 -9.65
N ALA A 429 -31.25 -23.20 -8.97
CA ALA A 429 -31.08 -22.45 -7.74
C ALA A 429 -31.60 -23.23 -6.52
N ARG A 430 -30.69 -23.82 -5.72
CA ARG A 430 -31.06 -24.52 -4.48
C ARG A 430 -30.89 -23.70 -3.19
N PHE A 431 -30.03 -22.67 -3.17
CA PHE A 431 -29.74 -21.90 -1.94
C PHE A 431 -30.38 -20.51 -1.85
N ILE A 432 -30.78 -19.92 -2.98
CA ILE A 432 -31.67 -18.74 -3.04
C ILE A 432 -32.93 -18.95 -2.17
N GLN A 433 -33.48 -20.17 -2.13
CA GLN A 433 -34.76 -20.43 -1.46
C GLN A 433 -34.76 -20.15 0.05
N ARG A 434 -33.59 -20.06 0.70
CA ARG A 434 -33.48 -19.78 2.14
C ARG A 434 -33.33 -18.30 2.49
N MET A 435 -33.07 -17.44 1.50
CA MET A 435 -33.03 -15.98 1.70
C MET A 435 -34.44 -15.39 1.55
N GLU A 436 -34.73 -14.36 2.35
CA GLU A 436 -35.93 -13.56 2.14
C GLU A 436 -35.97 -12.99 0.72
N SER A 437 -37.16 -12.82 0.15
CA SER A 437 -37.36 -12.35 -1.23
C SER A 437 -36.65 -11.03 -1.53
N SER A 438 -36.60 -10.12 -0.55
CA SER A 438 -35.91 -8.83 -0.60
C SER A 438 -34.38 -8.98 -0.70
N GLN A 439 -33.79 -9.92 0.04
CA GLN A 439 -32.35 -10.17 0.01
C GLN A 439 -31.91 -10.81 -1.32
N ARG A 440 -32.80 -11.59 -1.94
CA ARG A 440 -32.53 -12.25 -3.24
C ARG A 440 -32.36 -11.26 -4.38
N SER A 441 -33.18 -10.21 -4.45
CA SER A 441 -33.05 -9.20 -5.51
C SER A 441 -31.75 -8.41 -5.37
N ILE A 442 -31.38 -8.05 -4.14
CA ILE A 442 -30.11 -7.35 -3.81
C ILE A 442 -28.91 -8.21 -4.21
N ALA A 443 -28.89 -9.49 -3.81
CA ALA A 443 -27.81 -10.41 -4.15
C ALA A 443 -27.64 -10.59 -5.67
N ARG A 444 -28.75 -10.70 -6.42
CA ARG A 444 -28.72 -10.81 -7.89
C ARG A 444 -28.17 -9.55 -8.56
N ALA A 445 -28.56 -8.36 -8.07
CA ALA A 445 -28.05 -7.10 -8.58
C ALA A 445 -26.54 -6.97 -8.35
N ALA A 446 -26.07 -7.31 -7.14
CA ALA A 446 -24.64 -7.33 -6.80
C ALA A 446 -23.88 -8.32 -7.70
N MET A 447 -24.38 -9.53 -7.89
CA MET A 447 -23.74 -10.53 -8.75
C MET A 447 -23.60 -10.06 -10.19
N LYS A 448 -24.66 -9.49 -10.79
CA LYS A 448 -24.62 -8.94 -12.16
C LYS A 448 -23.57 -7.83 -12.27
N LYS A 449 -23.52 -6.94 -11.27
CA LYS A 449 -22.55 -5.85 -11.20
C LYS A 449 -21.11 -6.37 -11.14
N LEU A 450 -20.83 -7.34 -10.28
CA LEU A 450 -19.50 -7.95 -10.17
C LEU A 450 -19.10 -8.71 -11.45
N TYR A 451 -20.06 -9.34 -12.12
CA TYR A 451 -19.80 -9.98 -13.41
C TYR A 451 -19.36 -8.97 -14.47
N ASN A 452 -20.08 -7.85 -14.60
CA ASN A 452 -19.71 -6.80 -15.54
C ASN A 452 -18.29 -6.27 -15.29
N VAL A 453 -17.91 -6.05 -14.03
CA VAL A 453 -16.54 -5.63 -13.67
C VAL A 453 -15.49 -6.64 -14.13
N MET A 454 -15.76 -7.95 -14.01
CA MET A 454 -14.82 -8.97 -14.50
C MET A 454 -14.75 -9.03 -16.03
N ASP A 455 -15.88 -8.79 -16.72
CA ASP A 455 -15.97 -8.79 -18.18
C ASP A 455 -15.25 -7.58 -18.80
N ASP A 456 -15.43 -6.39 -18.22
CA ASP A 456 -14.80 -5.14 -18.66
C ASP A 456 -13.26 -5.19 -18.60
N VAL A 457 -12.70 -5.92 -17.63
CA VAL A 457 -11.24 -6.09 -17.46
C VAL A 457 -10.64 -7.06 -18.50
N GLY A 458 -11.46 -7.93 -19.12
CA GLY A 458 -11.05 -8.91 -20.13
C GLY A 458 -10.40 -10.18 -19.56
N ASP A 459 -10.24 -11.23 -20.39
CA ASP A 459 -9.71 -12.55 -19.98
C ASP A 459 -8.32 -12.84 -20.60
N PRO A 460 -7.23 -12.83 -19.82
CA PRO A 460 -5.94 -13.36 -20.29
C PRO A 460 -5.99 -14.90 -20.37
N LYS A 461 -5.29 -15.52 -21.33
CA LYS A 461 -5.16 -17.00 -21.38
C LYS A 461 -4.42 -17.50 -20.14
N MET A 462 -5.09 -18.25 -19.27
CA MET A 462 -4.53 -18.65 -17.97
C MET A 462 -4.72 -20.13 -17.60
N PRO A 463 -3.92 -20.67 -16.66
CA PRO A 463 -4.10 -22.04 -16.13
C PRO A 463 -5.45 -22.23 -15.42
N PRO A 464 -5.87 -23.48 -15.14
CA PRO A 464 -7.15 -23.75 -14.48
C PRO A 464 -7.28 -23.07 -13.11
N ILE A 465 -8.45 -22.49 -12.84
CA ILE A 465 -8.84 -21.96 -11.53
C ILE A 465 -9.04 -23.13 -10.56
N VAL A 466 -8.57 -22.97 -9.31
CA VAL A 466 -8.72 -24.01 -8.28
C VAL A 466 -9.41 -23.46 -7.03
N ASN A 467 -10.01 -24.35 -6.24
CA ASN A 467 -10.73 -23.98 -5.03
C ASN A 467 -9.78 -23.26 -4.04
N PRO A 468 -10.06 -22.00 -3.64
CA PRO A 468 -9.20 -21.22 -2.74
C PRO A 468 -9.13 -21.78 -1.32
N ASN A 469 -10.05 -22.68 -0.95
CA ASN A 469 -10.07 -23.36 0.35
C ASN A 469 -9.36 -24.71 0.33
N GLN A 470 -8.82 -25.15 -0.81
CA GLN A 470 -8.09 -26.40 -0.88
C GLN A 470 -6.77 -26.29 -0.09
N THR A 471 -6.59 -27.21 0.86
CA THR A 471 -5.32 -27.32 1.60
C THR A 471 -4.31 -28.11 0.78
N TRP A 472 -3.05 -27.70 0.82
CA TRP A 472 -1.97 -28.33 0.08
C TRP A 472 -0.92 -28.89 1.05
N PRO A 473 -0.40 -30.11 0.79
CA PRO A 473 0.64 -30.69 1.64
C PRO A 473 1.91 -29.84 1.57
N ARG A 474 2.38 -29.36 2.73
CA ARG A 474 3.67 -28.67 2.85
C ARG A 474 4.80 -29.70 2.78
N SER A 475 5.73 -29.53 1.86
CA SER A 475 6.97 -30.33 1.84
C SER A 475 7.93 -29.81 2.91
N GLU A 476 8.36 -30.71 3.79
CA GLU A 476 9.49 -30.47 4.68
C GLU A 476 10.77 -30.60 3.86
N LYS A 477 11.32 -29.48 3.36
CA LYS A 477 12.66 -29.49 2.77
C LYS A 477 13.71 -29.37 3.87
N ALA A 478 14.79 -30.15 3.74
CA ALA A 478 15.94 -30.10 4.63
C ALA A 478 16.58 -28.71 4.61
N LYS A 479 16.82 -28.15 5.80
CA LYS A 479 17.46 -26.85 6.01
C LYS A 479 18.97 -27.01 5.85
N THR A 480 19.57 -26.34 4.87
CA THR A 480 21.03 -26.20 4.80
C THR A 480 21.47 -25.09 5.75
N ALA A 481 22.44 -25.36 6.62
CA ALA A 481 23.01 -24.35 7.48
C ALA A 481 23.69 -23.27 6.62
N ILE A 482 23.24 -22.02 6.77
CA ILE A 482 23.89 -20.87 6.17
C ILE A 482 25.05 -20.50 7.09
N THR A 483 26.29 -20.64 6.60
CA THR A 483 27.48 -20.19 7.33
C THR A 483 27.67 -18.69 7.14
N GLU A 484 27.86 -18.01 8.26
CA GLU A 484 28.05 -16.57 8.36
C GLU A 484 29.50 -16.15 8.00
N PRO A 485 29.72 -15.01 7.31
CA PRO A 485 31.07 -14.48 7.10
C PRO A 485 31.86 -14.22 8.40
N THR A 486 33.18 -14.20 8.29
CA THR A 486 34.12 -14.09 9.41
C THR A 486 34.28 -12.68 10.01
N GLU A 487 33.85 -11.61 9.32
CA GLU A 487 33.94 -10.22 9.81
C GLU A 487 32.62 -9.44 9.59
N CYS A 488 32.20 -8.63 10.57
CA CYS A 488 31.00 -7.79 10.55
C CYS A 488 31.34 -6.34 10.91
N GLN A 489 30.58 -5.37 10.40
CA GLN A 489 30.67 -3.98 10.86
C GLN A 489 29.61 -3.72 11.93
N GLN A 490 29.96 -3.00 12.99
CA GLN A 490 28.96 -2.56 13.97
C GLN A 490 28.07 -1.48 13.35
N ALA A 491 26.76 -1.55 13.60
CA ALA A 491 25.88 -0.45 13.29
C ALA A 491 26.36 0.82 13.99
N LYS A 492 26.38 1.94 13.27
CA LYS A 492 26.68 3.24 13.88
C LYS A 492 25.53 3.58 14.83
N THR A 493 25.83 3.67 16.11
CA THR A 493 24.96 4.33 17.10
C THR A 493 25.12 5.83 16.91
N TYR A 494 24.04 6.52 16.54
CA TYR A 494 23.99 7.98 16.44
C TYR A 494 23.11 8.56 17.53
#